data_AF-A0A261A6Z5-F1
#
_entry.id   AF-A0A261A6Z5-F1
#
_cell.length_a   1.000
_cell.length_b   1.000
_cell.length_c   1.000
_cell.angle_alpha   90.00
_cell.angle_beta   90.00
_cell.angle_gamma   90.00
#
_symmetry.space_group_name_H-M   'P 1'
#
loop_
_entity.id
_entity.type
_entity.pdbx_description
1 polymer ?
#
loop_
_entity_poly.entity_id
_entity_poly.type
_entity_poly.pdbx_seq_one_letter_code
_entity_poly.pdbx_strand_id
1 'polypeptide(L)'
;MAFFSFPVPFSGPSAPLDENAEEKKQIFDSAALLQKEVSRFLEQQVELQDDTENPVRPRLPIFFVKGFNSLKAKEATLNYKCPYLNLVPYTIEMQLLTEFGPSEDYPKSDENGFFIETPKPVMEEIEQLEIDTLDYITNHYICTDEMPLLPSSLYAIMKDISKKLLIDLDEEAVDTMFSLDTVDLLEDDCLIGMIKRCFNLS
;
A
#
# COMPACT_ATOMS: atom_id res chain seq x y z
N MET A 1 18.25 12.83 -45.60
CA MET A 1 19.39 12.08 -45.00
C MET A 1 18.86 11.38 -43.76
N ALA A 2 18.85 10.05 -43.74
CA ALA A 2 18.40 9.28 -42.58
C ALA A 2 19.64 8.78 -41.83
N PHE A 3 19.86 9.25 -40.61
CA PHE A 3 20.82 8.68 -39.68
C PHE A 3 20.21 7.42 -39.09
N PHE A 4 20.41 6.28 -39.76
CA PHE A 4 20.19 4.98 -39.15
C PHE A 4 21.39 4.67 -38.27
N SER A 5 21.29 4.98 -36.98
CA SER A 5 22.23 4.47 -35.98
C SER A 5 21.95 2.98 -35.81
N PHE A 6 22.88 2.14 -36.27
CA PHE A 6 22.90 0.72 -35.93
C PHE A 6 22.94 0.56 -34.39
N PRO A 7 22.24 -0.43 -33.80
CA PRO A 7 22.37 -0.71 -32.38
C PRO A 7 23.83 -1.07 -32.11
N VAL A 8 24.47 -0.33 -31.20
CA VAL A 8 25.84 -0.60 -30.76
C VAL A 8 25.83 -2.00 -30.14
N PRO A 9 26.60 -2.97 -30.66
CA PRO A 9 26.74 -4.25 -30.00
C PRO A 9 27.43 -4.00 -28.66
N PHE A 10 26.70 -4.20 -27.56
CA PHE A 10 27.26 -4.17 -26.22
C PHE A 10 28.22 -5.36 -26.06
N SER A 11 29.48 -5.17 -26.45
CA SER A 11 30.58 -6.11 -26.21
C SER A 11 31.29 -5.81 -24.87
N GLY A 12 30.54 -5.36 -23.87
CA GLY A 12 31.04 -5.18 -22.51
C GLY A 12 31.06 -6.52 -21.77
N PRO A 13 31.89 -6.68 -20.72
CA PRO A 13 31.73 -7.79 -19.79
C PRO A 13 30.29 -7.82 -19.32
N SER A 14 29.68 -9.01 -19.25
CA SER A 14 28.36 -9.17 -18.63
C SER A 14 28.39 -8.46 -17.29
N ALA A 15 27.44 -7.55 -17.05
CA ALA A 15 27.29 -6.92 -15.75
C ALA A 15 27.32 -8.03 -14.68
N PRO A 16 28.03 -7.82 -13.55
CA PRO A 16 28.04 -8.82 -12.48
C PRO A 16 26.59 -9.19 -12.16
N LEU A 17 26.31 -10.49 -12.11
CA LEU A 17 24.99 -11.00 -11.73
C LEU A 17 24.68 -10.44 -10.36
N ASP A 18 23.70 -9.54 -10.31
CA ASP A 18 23.16 -9.01 -9.07
C ASP A 18 22.28 -10.10 -8.46
N GLU A 19 22.82 -10.80 -7.47
CA GLU A 19 22.14 -11.93 -6.80
C GLU A 19 20.78 -11.52 -6.21
N ASN A 20 20.59 -10.22 -5.94
CA ASN A 20 19.37 -9.65 -5.38
C ASN A 20 18.52 -8.92 -6.45
N ALA A 21 18.80 -9.10 -7.75
CA ALA A 21 18.09 -8.39 -8.82
C ALA A 21 16.57 -8.61 -8.79
N GLU A 22 16.15 -9.84 -8.50
CA GLU A 22 14.73 -10.20 -8.41
C GLU A 22 14.04 -9.51 -7.24
N GLU A 23 14.67 -9.51 -6.07
CA GLU A 23 14.15 -8.85 -4.87
C GLU A 23 14.11 -7.32 -5.04
N LYS A 24 15.14 -6.72 -5.66
CA LYS A 24 15.16 -5.29 -6.00
C LYS A 24 14.03 -4.92 -6.96
N LYS A 25 13.77 -5.77 -7.96
CA LYS A 25 12.64 -5.61 -8.87
C LYS A 25 11.31 -5.73 -8.12
N GLN A 26 11.17 -6.71 -7.23
CA GLN A 26 9.96 -6.85 -6.40
C GLN A 26 9.70 -5.60 -5.55
N ILE A 27 10.74 -4.98 -4.97
CA ILE A 27 10.59 -3.71 -4.22
C ILE A 27 10.08 -2.60 -5.15
N PHE A 28 10.64 -2.49 -6.36
CA PHE A 28 10.19 -1.49 -7.35
C PHE A 28 8.73 -1.71 -7.74
N ASP A 29 8.37 -2.94 -8.13
CA ASP A 29 7.02 -3.30 -8.57
C ASP A 29 6.00 -3.09 -7.42
N SER A 30 6.36 -3.46 -6.20
CA SER A 30 5.52 -3.25 -5.01
C SER A 30 5.37 -1.77 -4.67
N ALA A 31 6.42 -0.95 -4.84
CA ALA A 31 6.34 0.49 -4.63
C ALA A 31 5.40 1.16 -5.67
N ALA A 32 5.45 0.69 -6.93
CA ALA A 32 4.54 1.16 -7.98
C ALA A 32 3.08 0.77 -7.70
N LEU A 33 2.83 -0.45 -7.22
CA LEU A 33 1.50 -0.87 -6.79
C LEU A 33 1.01 -0.05 -5.61
N LEU A 34 1.83 0.12 -4.57
CA LEU A 34 1.47 0.90 -3.39
C LEU A 34 1.07 2.34 -3.76
N GLN A 35 1.84 3.01 -4.62
CA GLN A 35 1.49 4.34 -5.09
C GLN A 35 0.14 4.36 -5.80
N LYS A 36 -0.11 3.42 -6.72
CA LYS A 36 -1.38 3.35 -7.47
C LYS A 36 -2.56 3.07 -6.54
N GLU A 37 -2.40 2.13 -5.61
CA GLU A 37 -3.44 1.76 -4.64
C GLU A 37 -3.82 2.95 -3.77
N VAL A 38 -2.83 3.69 -3.26
CA VAL A 38 -3.05 4.87 -2.41
C VAL A 38 -3.61 6.04 -3.23
N SER A 39 -3.04 6.36 -4.39
CA SER A 39 -3.57 7.44 -5.24
C SER A 39 -5.03 7.21 -5.60
N ARG A 40 -5.38 5.97 -5.98
CA ARG A 40 -6.76 5.58 -6.28
C ARG A 40 -7.67 5.70 -5.07
N PHE A 41 -7.23 5.23 -3.90
CA PHE A 41 -8.00 5.35 -2.66
C PHE A 41 -8.34 6.81 -2.36
N LEU A 42 -7.37 7.72 -2.54
CA LEU A 42 -7.58 9.15 -2.33
C LEU A 42 -8.51 9.75 -3.39
N GLU A 43 -8.27 9.47 -4.67
CA GLU A 43 -9.12 9.94 -5.79
C GLU A 43 -10.59 9.56 -5.58
N GLN A 44 -10.85 8.32 -5.20
CA GLN A 44 -12.21 7.82 -5.00
C GLN A 44 -12.87 8.43 -3.77
N GLN A 45 -12.11 8.73 -2.70
CA GLN A 45 -12.65 9.50 -1.57
C GLN A 45 -13.00 10.95 -1.96
N VAL A 46 -12.29 11.55 -2.90
CA VAL A 46 -12.61 12.90 -3.41
C VAL A 46 -13.83 12.85 -4.30
N GLU A 47 -13.89 11.92 -5.25
CA GLU A 47 -14.99 11.77 -6.21
C GLU A 47 -16.34 11.57 -5.51
N LEU A 48 -16.36 10.78 -4.44
CA LEU A 48 -17.58 10.58 -3.62
C LEU A 48 -18.03 11.84 -2.87
N GLN A 49 -17.20 12.89 -2.83
CA GLN A 49 -17.46 14.18 -2.21
C GLN A 49 -17.67 15.31 -3.23
N ASP A 50 -17.73 15.04 -4.54
CA ASP A 50 -17.78 16.07 -5.58
C ASP A 50 -19.01 17.01 -5.48
N ASP A 51 -20.12 16.53 -4.91
CA ASP A 51 -21.35 17.31 -4.71
C ASP A 51 -21.38 18.07 -3.37
N THR A 52 -20.33 18.00 -2.56
CA THR A 52 -20.28 18.61 -1.22
C THR A 52 -19.69 20.02 -1.26
N GLU A 53 -20.37 20.98 -0.63
CA GLU A 53 -19.96 22.41 -0.63
C GLU A 53 -18.58 22.66 0.05
N ASN A 54 -18.15 21.76 0.95
CA ASN A 54 -16.85 21.80 1.61
C ASN A 54 -16.27 20.38 1.69
N PRO A 55 -15.53 19.91 0.67
CA PRO A 55 -14.95 18.57 0.68
C PRO A 55 -13.92 18.45 1.80
N VAL A 56 -13.98 17.34 2.52
CA VAL A 56 -13.03 17.02 3.59
C VAL A 56 -11.81 16.37 2.97
N ARG A 57 -10.62 16.79 3.40
CA ARG A 57 -9.36 16.17 2.96
C ARG A 57 -9.42 14.65 3.21
N PRO A 58 -9.18 13.82 2.19
CA PRO A 58 -9.07 12.38 2.34
C PRO A 58 -8.02 11.99 3.39
N ARG A 59 -8.35 10.98 4.18
CA ARG A 59 -7.40 10.40 5.13
C ARG A 59 -6.45 9.46 4.39
N LEU A 60 -5.19 9.40 4.83
CA LEU A 60 -4.27 8.40 4.29
C LEU A 60 -4.61 7.01 4.84
N PRO A 61 -4.64 5.97 4.00
CA PRO A 61 -4.89 4.62 4.47
C PRO A 61 -3.68 4.06 5.22
N ILE A 62 -3.91 3.18 6.19
CA ILE A 62 -2.91 2.49 7.00
C ILE A 62 -1.91 1.73 6.14
N PHE A 63 -2.37 1.22 4.99
CA PHE A 63 -1.52 0.50 4.05
C PHE A 63 -0.50 1.38 3.33
N PHE A 64 -0.69 2.70 3.31
CA PHE A 64 0.33 3.64 2.85
C PHE A 64 1.56 3.64 3.77
N VAL A 65 1.36 3.96 5.06
CA VAL A 65 2.44 4.11 6.03
C VAL A 65 3.12 2.76 6.28
N LYS A 66 2.34 1.73 6.62
CA LYS A 66 2.87 0.41 6.95
C LYS A 66 3.43 -0.31 5.72
N GLY A 67 2.77 -0.20 4.58
CA GLY A 67 3.27 -0.77 3.32
C GLY A 67 4.59 -0.15 2.91
N PHE A 68 4.71 1.18 3.00
CA PHE A 68 5.97 1.89 2.73
C PHE A 68 7.08 1.44 3.70
N ASN A 69 6.82 1.43 5.01
CA ASN A 69 7.80 1.00 6.00
C ASN A 69 8.24 -0.46 5.83
N SER A 70 7.33 -1.34 5.42
CA SER A 70 7.67 -2.73 5.08
C SER A 70 8.63 -2.82 3.89
N LEU A 71 8.41 -2.02 2.84
CA LEU A 71 9.32 -1.94 1.69
C LEU A 71 10.67 -1.30 2.06
N LYS A 72 10.68 -0.28 2.91
CA LYS A 72 11.91 0.33 3.45
C LYS A 72 12.71 -0.66 4.30
N ALA A 73 12.05 -1.53 5.05
CA ALA A 73 12.74 -2.60 5.79
C ALA A 73 13.43 -3.58 4.83
N LYS A 74 12.77 -3.95 3.72
CA LYS A 74 13.37 -4.79 2.66
C LYS A 74 14.55 -4.09 1.97
N GLU A 75 14.45 -2.80 1.69
CA GLU A 75 15.58 -2.00 1.19
C GLU A 75 16.80 -2.06 2.11
N ALA A 76 16.57 -1.88 3.42
CA ALA A 76 17.62 -1.90 4.43
C ALA A 76 18.30 -3.28 4.51
N THR A 77 17.53 -4.39 4.42
CA THR A 77 18.11 -5.74 4.42
C THR A 77 18.98 -6.03 3.19
N LEU A 78 18.67 -5.40 2.05
CA LEU A 78 19.41 -5.59 0.80
C LEU A 78 20.52 -4.57 0.58
N ASN A 79 20.72 -3.63 1.52
CA ASN A 79 21.60 -2.47 1.37
C ASN A 79 21.38 -1.76 0.02
N TYR A 80 20.11 -1.61 -0.36
CA TYR A 80 19.67 -1.07 -1.64
C TYR A 80 18.73 0.10 -1.41
N LYS A 81 18.83 1.13 -2.26
CA LYS A 81 17.89 2.26 -2.26
C LYS A 81 17.15 2.27 -3.58
N CYS A 82 15.85 1.97 -3.55
CA CYS A 82 14.95 2.10 -4.68
C CYS A 82 14.58 3.58 -4.87
N PRO A 83 14.98 4.21 -5.99
CA PRO A 83 14.63 5.60 -6.24
C PRO A 83 13.12 5.80 -6.29
N TYR A 84 12.39 4.82 -6.86
CA TYR A 84 10.94 4.89 -6.99
C TYR A 84 10.24 4.89 -5.64
N LEU A 85 10.62 3.98 -4.72
CA LEU A 85 10.04 3.93 -3.38
C LEU A 85 10.21 5.29 -2.68
N ASN A 86 11.41 5.88 -2.73
CA ASN A 86 11.67 7.17 -2.09
C ASN A 86 10.91 8.35 -2.72
N LEU A 87 10.32 8.19 -3.91
CA LEU A 87 9.44 9.19 -4.53
C LEU A 87 7.98 9.06 -4.10
N VAL A 88 7.54 7.86 -3.71
CA VAL A 88 6.13 7.57 -3.37
C VAL A 88 5.55 8.55 -2.34
N PRO A 89 6.24 8.87 -1.21
CA PRO A 89 5.74 9.87 -0.26
C PRO A 89 5.48 11.23 -0.90
N TYR A 90 6.37 11.71 -1.75
CA TYR A 90 6.22 13.02 -2.36
C TYR A 90 5.12 13.04 -3.42
N THR A 91 4.93 11.95 -4.16
CA THR A 91 3.85 11.87 -5.15
C THR A 91 2.48 11.91 -4.50
N ILE A 92 2.31 11.20 -3.38
CA ILE A 92 1.06 11.18 -2.62
C ILE A 92 0.83 12.53 -1.93
N GLU A 93 1.87 13.14 -1.35
CA GLU A 93 1.77 14.46 -0.75
C GLU A 93 1.35 15.50 -1.79
N MET A 94 1.99 15.51 -2.97
CA MET A 94 1.68 16.43 -4.06
C MET A 94 0.23 16.33 -4.52
N GLN A 95 -0.32 15.11 -4.61
CA GLN A 95 -1.74 14.89 -4.97
C GLN A 95 -2.69 15.57 -3.98
N LEU A 96 -2.41 15.46 -2.67
CA LEU A 96 -3.22 16.11 -1.64
C LEU A 96 -2.98 17.62 -1.57
N LEU A 97 -1.74 18.07 -1.80
CA LEU A 97 -1.37 19.48 -1.78
C LEU A 97 -2.09 20.29 -2.86
N THR A 98 -2.27 19.71 -4.05
CA THR A 98 -2.91 20.40 -5.19
C THR A 98 -4.37 20.73 -4.95
N GLU A 99 -5.09 19.88 -4.22
CA GLU A 99 -6.53 20.03 -3.98
C GLU A 99 -6.86 20.61 -2.61
N PHE A 100 -6.11 20.23 -1.56
CA PHE A 100 -6.43 20.56 -0.17
C PHE A 100 -5.39 21.47 0.50
N GLY A 101 -4.30 21.84 -0.18
CA GLY A 101 -3.20 22.62 0.39
C GLY A 101 -2.35 21.84 1.40
N PRO A 102 -1.47 22.50 2.18
CA PRO A 102 -0.56 21.83 3.12
C PRO A 102 -1.25 21.16 4.31
N SER A 103 -0.63 20.11 4.84
CA SER A 103 -1.08 19.36 6.02
C SER A 103 0.03 19.22 7.04
N GLU A 104 -0.26 19.51 8.31
CA GLU A 104 0.66 19.13 9.40
C GLU A 104 0.55 17.63 9.75
N ASP A 105 -0.57 17.01 9.38
CA ASP A 105 -0.88 15.60 9.66
C ASP A 105 -0.26 14.63 8.63
N TYR A 106 0.43 15.14 7.61
CA TYR A 106 1.11 14.27 6.65
C TYR A 106 2.26 13.50 7.34
N PRO A 107 2.40 12.18 7.10
CA PRO A 107 3.42 11.36 7.76
C PRO A 107 4.84 11.90 7.53
N LYS A 108 5.56 12.11 8.64
CA LYS A 108 6.96 12.57 8.61
C LYS A 108 7.89 11.38 8.52
N SER A 109 9.03 11.56 7.85
CA SER A 109 10.08 10.54 7.78
C SER A 109 11.16 10.76 8.85
N ASP A 110 11.76 9.67 9.34
CA ASP A 110 12.94 9.67 10.19
C ASP A 110 14.25 9.84 9.38
N GLU A 111 15.39 9.79 10.06
CA GLU A 111 16.72 9.90 9.44
C GLU A 111 17.06 8.78 8.44
N ASN A 112 16.39 7.64 8.57
CA ASN A 112 16.56 6.47 7.70
C ASN A 112 15.55 6.46 6.54
N GLY A 113 14.65 7.45 6.50
CA GLY A 113 13.62 7.58 5.48
C GLY A 113 12.42 6.65 5.70
N PHE A 114 12.19 6.16 6.93
CA PHE A 114 10.96 5.46 7.32
C PHE A 114 9.93 6.48 7.80
N PHE A 115 8.65 6.22 7.56
CA PHE A 115 7.61 7.01 8.21
C PHE A 115 7.62 6.78 9.72
N ILE A 116 7.54 7.87 10.47
CA ILE A 116 7.41 7.86 11.93
C ILE A 116 5.98 7.43 12.25
N GLU A 117 5.83 6.21 12.76
CA GLU A 117 4.55 5.68 13.24
C GLU A 117 4.28 6.16 14.67
N THR A 118 3.14 6.81 14.87
CA THR A 118 2.63 7.07 16.22
C THR A 118 2.15 5.75 16.82
N PRO A 119 2.69 5.32 17.98
CA PRO A 119 2.26 4.08 18.61
C PRO A 119 0.76 4.13 18.92
N LYS A 120 0.01 3.14 18.41
CA LYS A 120 -1.40 2.92 18.71
C LYS A 120 -1.56 1.56 19.41
N PRO A 121 -2.59 1.38 20.25
CA PRO A 121 -3.01 0.06 20.69
C PRO A 121 -3.25 -0.86 19.50
N VAL A 122 -2.84 -2.11 19.61
CA VAL A 122 -2.89 -3.05 18.47
C VAL A 122 -4.32 -3.27 17.96
N MET A 123 -5.31 -3.23 18.85
CA MET A 123 -6.73 -3.29 18.46
C MET A 123 -7.15 -2.11 17.58
N GLU A 124 -6.66 -0.90 17.85
CA GLU A 124 -6.93 0.27 17.00
C GLU A 124 -6.24 0.13 15.63
N GLU A 125 -5.09 -0.54 15.55
CA GLU A 125 -4.45 -0.85 14.25
C GLU A 125 -5.30 -1.83 13.43
N ILE A 126 -5.94 -2.81 14.08
CA ILE A 126 -6.84 -3.77 13.43
C ILE A 126 -8.12 -3.08 12.95
N GLU A 127 -8.77 -2.29 13.81
CA GLU A 127 -9.96 -1.53 13.45
C GLU A 127 -9.68 -0.58 12.28
N GLN A 128 -8.52 0.09 12.28
CA GLN A 128 -8.12 0.92 11.14
C GLN A 128 -7.88 0.08 9.88
N LEU A 129 -7.27 -1.10 9.99
CA LEU A 129 -7.09 -2.00 8.85
C LEU A 129 -8.42 -2.47 8.25
N GLU A 130 -9.40 -2.80 9.11
CA GLU A 130 -10.76 -3.17 8.72
C GLU A 130 -11.42 -2.02 7.93
N ILE A 131 -11.46 -0.82 8.51
CA ILE A 131 -12.09 0.36 7.88
C ILE A 131 -11.42 0.71 6.55
N ASP A 132 -10.09 0.68 6.50
CA ASP A 132 -9.33 1.11 5.31
C ASP A 132 -9.47 0.13 4.16
N THR A 133 -9.53 -1.16 4.47
CA THR A 133 -9.75 -2.19 3.47
C THR A 133 -11.18 -2.14 2.97
N LEU A 134 -12.16 -1.92 3.86
CA LEU A 134 -13.56 -1.78 3.49
C LEU A 134 -13.79 -0.54 2.61
N ASP A 135 -13.27 0.61 3.01
CA ASP A 135 -13.36 1.86 2.23
C ASP A 135 -12.71 1.69 0.86
N TYR A 136 -11.56 1.03 0.79
CA TYR A 136 -10.85 0.79 -0.47
C TYR A 136 -11.67 -0.07 -1.44
N ILE A 137 -12.33 -1.13 -0.97
CA ILE A 137 -13.17 -1.99 -1.82
C ILE A 137 -14.47 -1.26 -2.20
N THR A 138 -15.15 -0.70 -1.20
CA THR A 138 -16.48 -0.10 -1.36
C THR A 138 -16.43 1.13 -2.25
N ASN A 139 -15.49 2.04 -2.02
CA ASN A 139 -15.36 3.25 -2.84
C ASN A 139 -14.96 2.90 -4.27
N HIS A 140 -14.12 1.88 -4.46
CA HIS A 140 -13.78 1.43 -5.80
C HIS A 140 -14.98 0.91 -6.56
N TYR A 141 -15.77 0.06 -5.92
CA TYR A 141 -16.98 -0.47 -6.50
C TYR A 141 -17.99 0.63 -6.84
N ILE A 142 -18.23 1.58 -5.92
CA ILE A 142 -19.15 2.70 -6.17
C ILE A 142 -18.70 3.55 -7.37
N CYS A 143 -17.40 3.83 -7.50
CA CYS A 143 -16.89 4.68 -8.58
C CYS A 143 -16.80 3.97 -9.94
N THR A 144 -16.65 2.63 -9.96
CA THR A 144 -16.27 1.92 -11.20
C THR A 144 -17.22 0.78 -11.61
N ASP A 145 -18.15 0.38 -10.75
CA ASP A 145 -18.94 -0.85 -10.86
C ASP A 145 -18.09 -2.14 -11.01
N GLU A 146 -16.78 -2.06 -10.73
CA GLU A 146 -15.83 -3.18 -10.77
C GLU A 146 -15.27 -3.42 -9.36
N MET A 147 -14.85 -4.67 -9.08
CA MET A 147 -14.23 -4.98 -7.80
C MET A 147 -12.69 -4.90 -7.86
N PRO A 148 -12.03 -4.26 -6.88
CA PRO A 148 -10.58 -4.15 -6.89
C PRO A 148 -9.92 -5.39 -6.31
N LEU A 149 -8.70 -5.70 -6.74
CA LEU A 149 -7.83 -6.59 -5.96
C LEU A 149 -7.50 -5.94 -4.60
N LEU A 150 -7.44 -6.77 -3.55
CA LEU A 150 -7.02 -6.34 -2.21
C LEU A 150 -5.65 -5.64 -2.24
N PRO A 151 -5.40 -4.66 -1.36
CA PRO A 151 -4.14 -3.94 -1.33
C PRO A 151 -2.93 -4.88 -1.23
N SER A 152 -1.93 -4.66 -2.08
CA SER A 152 -0.75 -5.52 -2.19
C SER A 152 0.06 -5.66 -0.90
N SER A 153 -0.02 -4.66 -0.01
CA SER A 153 0.66 -4.63 1.28
C SER A 153 -0.15 -5.23 2.44
N LEU A 154 -1.40 -5.64 2.22
CA LEU A 154 -2.31 -6.13 3.26
C LEU A 154 -1.71 -7.29 4.07
N TYR A 155 -1.18 -8.33 3.41
CA TYR A 155 -0.55 -9.46 4.09
C TYR A 155 0.65 -9.04 4.95
N ALA A 156 1.48 -8.12 4.44
CA ALA A 156 2.65 -7.62 5.17
C ALA A 156 2.24 -6.85 6.44
N ILE A 157 1.14 -6.11 6.37
CA ILE A 157 0.55 -5.37 7.50
C ILE A 157 0.00 -6.33 8.53
N MET A 158 -0.77 -7.33 8.11
CA MET A 158 -1.31 -8.34 9.01
C MET A 158 -0.20 -9.10 9.73
N LYS A 159 0.90 -9.41 9.03
CA LYS A 159 2.07 -10.06 9.62
C LYS A 159 2.83 -9.17 10.61
N ASP A 160 2.81 -7.85 10.43
CA ASP A 160 3.35 -6.91 11.41
C ASP A 160 2.48 -6.89 12.69
N ILE A 161 1.16 -6.80 12.51
CA ILE A 161 0.19 -6.77 13.60
C ILE A 161 0.21 -8.09 14.40
N SER A 162 0.26 -9.24 13.74
CA SER A 162 0.28 -10.55 14.42
C SER A 162 1.53 -10.73 15.31
N LYS A 163 2.69 -10.26 14.84
CA LYS A 163 3.92 -10.21 15.64
C LYS A 163 3.76 -9.35 16.89
N LYS A 164 3.07 -8.22 16.80
CA LYS A 164 2.79 -7.35 17.97
C LYS A 164 1.85 -8.01 18.96
N LEU A 165 0.89 -8.80 18.48
CA LEU A 165 -0.01 -9.61 19.30
C LEU A 165 0.65 -10.86 19.88
N LEU A 166 1.84 -11.24 19.40
CA LEU A 166 2.51 -12.51 19.73
C LEU A 166 1.64 -13.73 19.38
N ILE A 167 0.93 -13.64 18.26
CA ILE A 167 0.11 -14.72 17.72
C ILE A 167 0.58 -15.10 16.32
N ASP A 168 0.29 -16.34 15.93
CA ASP A 168 0.39 -16.75 14.54
C ASP A 168 -0.88 -16.33 13.79
N LEU A 169 -0.72 -15.90 12.53
CA LEU A 169 -1.87 -15.68 11.65
C LEU A 169 -2.51 -17.02 11.31
N ASP A 170 -3.84 -17.06 11.23
CA ASP A 170 -4.54 -18.18 10.61
C ASP A 170 -4.33 -18.09 9.08
N GLU A 171 -3.30 -18.80 8.59
CA GLU A 171 -2.94 -18.81 7.16
C GLU A 171 -4.08 -19.35 6.27
N GLU A 172 -4.94 -20.25 6.78
CA GLU A 172 -6.12 -20.71 6.02
C GLU A 172 -7.15 -19.59 5.88
N ALA A 173 -7.38 -18.81 6.94
CA ALA A 173 -8.24 -17.64 6.88
C ALA A 173 -7.68 -16.55 5.95
N VAL A 174 -6.35 -16.34 5.98
CA VAL A 174 -5.67 -15.42 5.07
C VAL A 174 -5.85 -15.89 3.62
N ASP A 175 -5.55 -17.14 3.30
CA ASP A 175 -5.70 -17.69 1.95
C ASP A 175 -7.15 -17.60 1.46
N THR A 176 -8.12 -17.82 2.36
CA THR A 176 -9.54 -17.64 2.06
C THR A 176 -9.83 -16.18 1.71
N MET A 177 -9.33 -15.22 2.50
CA MET A 177 -9.55 -13.78 2.27
C MET A 177 -9.04 -13.32 0.91
N PHE A 178 -7.87 -13.82 0.49
CA PHE A 178 -7.27 -13.48 -0.81
C PHE A 178 -7.84 -14.28 -2.00
N SER A 179 -8.66 -15.30 -1.74
CA SER A 179 -9.28 -16.13 -2.78
C SER A 179 -10.77 -15.89 -3.00
N LEU A 180 -11.45 -15.26 -2.04
CA LEU A 180 -12.84 -14.85 -2.21
C LEU A 180 -12.99 -13.81 -3.31
N ASP A 181 -14.15 -13.85 -3.97
CA ASP A 181 -14.56 -12.74 -4.79
C ASP A 181 -14.78 -11.54 -3.87
N THR A 182 -14.35 -10.38 -4.34
CA THR A 182 -14.41 -9.14 -3.57
C THR A 182 -15.85 -8.63 -3.42
N VAL A 183 -16.77 -9.17 -4.22
CA VAL A 183 -18.22 -9.07 -4.01
C VAL A 183 -18.66 -9.75 -2.70
N ASP A 184 -18.18 -10.97 -2.44
CA ASP A 184 -18.53 -11.74 -1.24
C ASP A 184 -17.98 -11.06 0.03
N LEU A 185 -16.90 -10.27 -0.10
CA LEU A 185 -16.32 -9.49 0.99
C LEU A 185 -17.19 -8.30 1.42
N LEU A 186 -18.08 -7.81 0.56
CA LEU A 186 -19.00 -6.70 0.85
C LEU A 186 -20.32 -7.16 1.50
N GLU A 187 -20.57 -8.47 1.59
CA GLU A 187 -21.75 -9.00 2.29
C GLU A 187 -21.57 -8.91 3.83
N ASP A 188 -22.61 -8.48 4.54
CA ASP A 188 -22.82 -8.55 6.01
C ASP A 188 -21.55 -8.83 6.86
N ASP A 189 -20.73 -7.81 7.10
CA ASP A 189 -19.52 -7.85 7.94
C ASP A 189 -18.50 -8.97 7.58
N CYS A 190 -18.57 -9.56 6.38
CA CYS A 190 -17.74 -10.69 5.94
C CYS A 190 -16.26 -10.34 6.02
N LEU A 191 -15.83 -9.24 5.39
CA LEU A 191 -14.44 -8.77 5.44
C LEU A 191 -13.96 -8.55 6.87
N ILE A 192 -14.78 -7.93 7.72
CA ILE A 192 -14.46 -7.65 9.12
C ILE A 192 -14.29 -8.96 9.89
N GLY A 193 -15.23 -9.90 9.73
CA GLY A 193 -15.17 -11.22 10.34
C GLY A 193 -13.95 -12.01 9.89
N MET A 194 -13.57 -11.91 8.61
CA MET A 194 -12.38 -12.56 8.08
C MET A 194 -11.09 -11.97 8.61
N ILE A 195 -10.98 -10.64 8.69
CA ILE A 195 -9.81 -9.97 9.28
C ILE A 195 -9.64 -10.40 10.73
N LYS A 196 -10.72 -10.39 11.53
CA LYS A 196 -10.69 -10.86 12.93
C LYS A 196 -10.27 -12.32 13.03
N ARG A 197 -10.81 -13.18 12.16
CA ARG A 197 -10.46 -14.60 12.10
C ARG A 197 -8.97 -14.81 11.80
N CYS A 198 -8.40 -14.03 10.88
CA CYS A 198 -6.95 -14.08 10.59
C CYS A 198 -6.10 -13.81 11.84
N PHE A 199 -6.58 -12.98 12.76
CA PHE A 199 -5.94 -12.68 14.04
C PHE A 199 -6.40 -13.58 15.20
N ASN A 200 -7.14 -14.66 14.95
CA ASN A 200 -7.71 -15.52 16.00
C ASN A 200 -8.55 -14.73 17.03
N LEU A 201 -9.19 -13.64 16.58
CA LEU A 201 -10.09 -12.82 17.39
C LEU A 201 -11.54 -13.27 17.17
N SER A 202 -12.30 -13.31 18.26
CA SER A 202 -13.73 -13.69 18.30
C SER A 202 -14.66 -12.56 17.91
#